data_AF-H5YIA9-F1
#
_entry.id   AF-H5YIA9-F1
#
_cell.length_a   1.000
_cell.length_b   1.000
_cell.length_c   1.000
_cell.angle_alpha   90.00
_cell.angle_beta   90.00
_cell.angle_gamma   90.00
#
_symmetry.space_group_name_H-M   'P 1'
#
loop_
_entity.id
_entity.type
_entity.pdbx_description
1 polymer ?
#
loop_
_entity_poly.entity_id
_entity_poly.type
_entity_poly.pdbx_seq_one_letter_code
_entity_poly.pdbx_strand_id
1 'polypeptide(L)'
;MEEVNGQGATPQSGDASRMPDPRNRTTGERGPAVGSVQAKRVPGPMKRLSVRAQNVLKELAVELNGEQPPKGNWSPSRELLRALTAERLATARNCGPHTMREIVEWAQGCGVTIKPVIPPGGSLSQMWSELIANASAGSLTSAEIAGALQRSIRRKSARIPIAFQVILVKILLSSFE
;
A
#
# COMPACT_ATOMS: atom_id res chain seq x y z
N MET A 1 48.89 -14.46 -54.77
CA MET A 1 50.05 -13.73 -54.23
C MET A 1 49.59 -12.31 -53.95
N GLU A 2 49.91 -11.83 -52.75
CA GLU A 2 49.61 -10.51 -52.17
C GLU A 2 49.95 -9.31 -53.06
N GLU A 3 49.27 -8.17 -52.85
CA GLU A 3 49.80 -6.90 -52.28
C GLU A 3 48.67 -5.84 -52.31
N VAL A 4 48.20 -5.32 -51.16
CA VAL A 4 48.69 -4.15 -50.40
C VAL A 4 48.68 -2.84 -51.21
N ASN A 5 47.81 -1.89 -50.83
CA ASN A 5 48.26 -0.52 -50.62
C ASN A 5 47.35 0.23 -49.62
N GLY A 6 47.96 0.82 -48.60
CA GLY A 6 47.31 1.66 -47.60
C GLY A 6 47.66 3.13 -47.75
N GLN A 7 47.29 3.90 -46.72
CA GLN A 7 47.60 5.31 -46.43
C GLN A 7 46.70 6.31 -47.20
N GLY A 8 46.12 7.35 -46.60
CA GLY A 8 46.23 7.93 -45.27
C GLY A 8 45.74 9.40 -45.31
N ALA A 9 45.56 9.99 -44.13
CA ALA A 9 45.46 11.43 -43.82
C ALA A 9 44.06 12.12 -43.80
N THR A 10 43.58 12.35 -42.57
CA THR A 10 42.94 13.61 -42.13
C THR A 10 44.05 14.67 -41.88
N PRO A 11 43.78 16.00 -41.82
CA PRO A 11 43.27 16.65 -40.59
C PRO A 11 42.47 17.98 -40.73
N GLN A 12 41.82 18.36 -39.61
CA GLN A 12 41.51 19.73 -39.09
C GLN A 12 40.60 20.68 -39.91
N SER A 13 39.97 21.73 -39.36
CA SER A 13 39.52 22.22 -38.03
C SER A 13 38.95 23.62 -38.34
N GLY A 14 37.84 24.04 -37.74
CA GLY A 14 37.23 25.33 -38.03
C GLY A 14 36.01 25.63 -37.18
N ASP A 15 36.27 26.19 -36.01
CA ASP A 15 35.35 26.67 -34.97
C ASP A 15 34.69 28.00 -35.39
N ALA A 16 33.37 28.15 -35.17
CA ALA A 16 32.72 29.43 -34.87
C ALA A 16 31.22 29.26 -34.55
N SER A 17 30.92 29.29 -33.25
CA SER A 17 29.95 30.20 -32.62
C SER A 17 28.49 30.22 -33.12
N ARG A 18 27.60 29.58 -32.34
CA ARG A 18 26.24 30.10 -32.11
C ARG A 18 25.70 29.66 -30.75
N MET A 19 25.67 30.61 -29.83
CA MET A 19 25.00 30.57 -28.53
C MET A 19 23.51 30.22 -28.70
N PRO A 20 22.89 29.66 -27.64
CA PRO A 20 21.84 30.45 -27.01
C PRO A 20 21.90 30.42 -25.48
N ASP A 21 21.63 31.57 -24.88
CA ASP A 21 21.30 31.74 -23.46
C ASP A 21 20.11 32.72 -23.39
N PRO A 22 19.41 32.93 -22.27
CA PRO A 22 18.93 32.01 -21.24
C PRO A 22 17.39 32.04 -21.20
N ARG A 23 16.71 30.88 -21.08
CA ARG A 23 15.30 30.88 -20.61
C ARG A 23 15.24 30.55 -19.13
N ASN A 24 15.47 31.63 -18.38
CA ASN A 24 14.89 31.96 -17.09
C ASN A 24 13.82 30.98 -16.57
N ARG A 25 14.20 30.11 -15.62
CA ARG A 25 13.31 29.60 -14.58
C ARG A 25 14.16 29.22 -13.38
N THR A 26 14.24 30.14 -12.43
CA THR A 26 14.61 29.87 -11.05
C THR A 26 13.79 28.71 -10.52
N THR A 27 14.46 27.57 -10.35
CA THR A 27 14.00 26.40 -9.64
C THR A 27 13.67 26.82 -8.20
N GLY A 28 12.43 26.56 -7.81
CA GLY A 28 11.87 27.04 -6.55
C GLY A 28 12.64 26.58 -5.32
N GLU A 29 12.84 27.53 -4.42
CA GLU A 29 12.81 27.28 -2.99
C GLU A 29 11.54 26.48 -2.64
N ARG A 30 11.74 25.31 -2.04
CA ARG A 30 11.27 24.99 -0.68
C ARG A 30 11.45 23.49 -0.48
N GLY A 31 12.17 23.16 0.59
CA GLY A 31 12.32 21.78 1.06
C GLY A 31 10.96 21.10 1.26
N PRO A 32 10.92 19.76 1.33
CA PRO A 32 9.68 19.06 1.61
C PRO A 32 9.27 19.40 3.04
N ALA A 33 8.29 20.30 3.16
CA ALA A 33 7.56 20.51 4.39
C ALA A 33 6.90 19.18 4.76
N VAL A 34 7.51 18.50 5.72
CA VAL A 34 6.88 17.48 6.54
C VAL A 34 5.65 18.13 7.18
N GLY A 35 4.52 17.89 6.55
CA GLY A 35 3.25 18.49 6.92
C GLY A 35 2.15 17.57 6.42
N SER A 36 2.13 16.35 6.93
CA SER A 36 0.96 15.47 6.86
C SER A 36 -0.14 16.10 7.71
N VAL A 37 -0.72 17.19 7.22
CA VAL A 37 -1.93 17.77 7.78
C VAL A 37 -3.00 16.72 7.53
N GLN A 38 -3.28 15.91 8.57
CA GLN A 38 -4.56 15.22 8.67
C GLN A 38 -5.61 16.32 8.72
N ALA A 39 -6.04 16.76 7.53
CA ALA A 39 -7.23 17.56 7.39
C ALA A 39 -8.33 16.77 8.09
N LYS A 40 -8.87 17.36 9.16
CA LYS A 40 -10.06 16.88 9.86
C LYS A 40 -11.18 16.90 8.81
N ARG A 41 -11.31 15.79 8.08
CA ARG A 41 -12.32 15.63 7.03
C ARG A 41 -13.67 15.71 7.72
N VAL A 42 -14.36 16.82 7.48
CA VAL A 42 -15.77 16.96 7.85
C VAL A 42 -16.52 15.82 7.14
N PRO A 43 -17.35 15.02 7.84
CA PRO A 43 -18.06 13.92 7.21
C PRO A 43 -18.99 14.46 6.13
N GLY A 44 -18.65 14.22 4.86
CA GLY A 44 -19.56 14.49 3.75
C GLY A 44 -20.79 13.56 3.82
N PRO A 45 -21.86 13.84 3.06
CA PRO A 45 -23.03 12.97 3.00
C PRO A 45 -22.60 11.53 2.71
N MET A 46 -23.02 10.60 3.57
CA MET A 46 -22.60 9.20 3.54
C MET A 46 -22.86 8.61 2.15
N LYS A 47 -21.78 8.26 1.43
CA LYS A 47 -21.90 7.48 0.19
C LYS A 47 -22.56 6.15 0.54
N ARG A 48 -23.55 5.72 -0.24
CA ARG A 48 -24.10 4.37 -0.10
C ARG A 48 -23.00 3.34 -0.40
N LEU A 49 -22.86 2.34 0.47
CA LEU A 49 -22.00 1.19 0.21
C LEU A 49 -22.45 0.45 -1.05
N SER A 50 -21.48 0.02 -1.86
CA SER A 50 -21.67 -0.89 -2.96
C SER A 50 -22.22 -2.22 -2.47
N VAL A 51 -22.95 -2.93 -3.34
CA VAL A 51 -23.48 -4.27 -3.05
C VAL A 51 -22.37 -5.21 -2.58
N ARG A 52 -21.16 -5.07 -3.15
CA ARG A 52 -19.99 -5.87 -2.77
C ARG A 52 -19.54 -5.58 -1.35
N ALA A 53 -19.43 -4.30 -0.99
CA ALA A 53 -19.06 -3.90 0.37
C ALA A 53 -20.12 -4.32 1.39
N GLN A 54 -21.41 -4.20 1.03
CA GLN A 54 -22.50 -4.69 1.87
C GLN A 54 -22.41 -6.20 2.09
N ASN A 55 -22.18 -6.99 1.04
CA ASN A 55 -22.08 -8.45 1.18
C ASN A 55 -20.90 -8.87 2.07
N VAL A 56 -19.74 -8.21 1.94
CA VAL A 56 -18.60 -8.46 2.84
C VAL A 56 -18.97 -8.16 4.29
N LEU A 57 -19.63 -7.04 4.55
CA LEU A 57 -20.06 -6.68 5.90
C LEU A 57 -21.11 -7.64 6.45
N LYS A 58 -21.98 -8.20 5.60
CA LYS A 58 -22.96 -9.20 6.01
C LYS A 58 -22.31 -10.52 6.42
N GLU A 59 -21.31 -10.97 5.68
CA GLU A 59 -20.52 -12.15 6.05
C GLU A 59 -19.81 -11.92 7.39
N LEU A 60 -19.15 -10.76 7.54
CA LEU A 60 -18.45 -10.40 8.78
C LEU A 60 -19.39 -10.18 9.98
N ALA A 61 -20.63 -9.75 9.76
CA ALA A 61 -21.63 -9.59 10.82
C ALA A 61 -21.96 -10.93 11.50
N VAL A 62 -22.12 -11.97 10.69
CA VAL A 62 -22.37 -13.33 11.17
C VAL A 62 -21.14 -13.84 11.94
N GLU A 63 -19.94 -13.61 11.42
CA GLU A 63 -18.70 -14.09 12.02
C GLU A 63 -18.30 -13.36 13.32
N LEU A 64 -18.51 -12.03 13.39
CA LEU A 64 -18.01 -11.21 14.50
C LEU A 64 -19.01 -11.04 15.63
N ASN A 65 -20.29 -10.81 15.29
CA ASN A 65 -21.32 -10.44 16.26
C ASN A 65 -22.48 -11.45 16.32
N GLY A 66 -22.48 -12.48 15.47
CA GLY A 66 -23.61 -13.41 15.33
C GLY A 66 -24.87 -12.74 14.78
N GLU A 67 -24.77 -11.52 14.24
CA GLU A 67 -25.91 -10.79 13.69
C GLU A 67 -26.30 -11.45 12.35
N GLN A 68 -27.60 -11.73 12.16
CA GLN A 68 -28.13 -12.24 10.89
C GLN A 68 -28.72 -11.10 10.07
N PRO A 69 -27.98 -10.53 9.12
CA PRO A 69 -28.46 -9.43 8.30
C PRO A 69 -29.56 -9.88 7.33
N PRO A 70 -30.59 -9.04 7.09
CA PRO A 70 -31.67 -9.36 6.17
C PRO A 70 -31.21 -9.42 4.70
N LYS A 71 -31.99 -10.13 3.88
CA LYS A 71 -31.85 -10.11 2.42
C LYS A 71 -32.32 -8.73 1.91
N GLY A 72 -31.43 -7.93 1.32
CA GLY A 72 -31.72 -6.57 0.84
C GLY A 72 -30.98 -5.46 1.60
N ASN A 73 -31.58 -4.27 1.65
CA ASN A 73 -30.98 -3.11 2.31
C ASN A 73 -30.75 -3.38 3.79
N TRP A 74 -29.48 -3.27 4.21
CA TRP A 74 -29.07 -3.45 5.60
C TRP A 74 -28.03 -2.40 5.92
N SER A 75 -28.16 -1.81 7.10
CA SER A 75 -27.20 -0.84 7.64
C SER A 75 -26.45 -1.53 8.78
N PRO A 76 -25.12 -1.68 8.70
CA PRO A 76 -24.35 -2.36 9.73
C PRO A 76 -24.44 -1.61 11.06
N SER A 77 -24.55 -2.37 12.15
CA SER A 77 -24.62 -1.86 13.52
C SER A 77 -23.33 -1.14 13.92
N ARG A 78 -23.41 -0.18 14.85
CA ARG A 78 -22.21 0.53 15.34
C ARG A 78 -21.29 -0.42 16.10
N GLU A 79 -21.85 -1.42 16.76
CA GLU A 79 -21.13 -2.52 17.40
C GLU A 79 -20.29 -3.29 16.37
N LEU A 80 -20.86 -3.65 15.23
CA LEU A 80 -20.12 -4.34 14.16
C LEU A 80 -18.96 -3.48 13.65
N LEU A 81 -19.21 -2.20 13.40
CA LEU A 81 -18.16 -1.30 12.89
C LEU A 81 -17.00 -1.13 13.88
N ARG A 82 -17.28 -1.19 15.19
CA ARG A 82 -16.24 -1.16 16.23
C ARG A 82 -15.47 -2.49 16.31
N ALA A 83 -16.13 -3.61 16.04
CA ALA A 83 -15.50 -4.93 15.99
C ALA A 83 -14.65 -5.15 14.72
N LEU A 84 -14.90 -4.38 13.66
CA LEU A 84 -14.12 -4.46 12.42
C LEU A 84 -12.68 -4.01 12.65
N THR A 85 -11.75 -4.92 12.36
CA THR A 85 -10.33 -4.60 12.20
C THR A 85 -9.96 -4.68 10.72
N ALA A 86 -8.92 -3.94 10.29
CA ALA A 86 -8.47 -4.06 8.91
C ALA A 86 -7.81 -5.41 8.61
N GLU A 87 -7.37 -6.17 9.63
CA GLU A 87 -6.95 -7.57 9.46
C GLU A 87 -8.13 -8.43 9.00
N ARG A 88 -9.28 -8.29 9.67
CA ARG A 88 -10.50 -9.04 9.33
C ARG A 88 -11.02 -8.65 7.95
N LEU A 89 -11.00 -7.36 7.61
CA LEU A 89 -11.34 -6.91 6.26
C LEU A 89 -10.35 -7.42 5.21
N ALA A 90 -9.07 -7.57 5.56
CA ALA A 90 -8.08 -8.11 4.65
C ALA A 90 -8.36 -9.59 4.35
N THR A 91 -8.65 -10.39 5.38
CA THR A 91 -8.89 -11.83 5.25
C THR A 91 -10.29 -12.17 4.74
N ALA A 92 -11.23 -11.23 4.80
CA ALA A 92 -12.60 -11.42 4.35
C ALA A 92 -12.67 -11.84 2.87
N ARG A 93 -13.47 -12.88 2.61
CA ARG A 93 -13.72 -13.36 1.24
C ARG A 93 -14.32 -12.23 0.41
N ASN A 94 -13.93 -12.15 -0.85
CA ASN A 94 -14.41 -11.13 -1.80
C ASN A 94 -14.14 -9.66 -1.40
N CYS A 95 -13.38 -9.39 -0.34
CA CYS A 95 -12.97 -8.05 0.06
C CYS A 95 -11.70 -7.64 -0.71
N GLY A 96 -11.89 -6.97 -1.85
CA GLY A 96 -10.80 -6.40 -2.64
C GLY A 96 -10.22 -5.12 -2.00
N PRO A 97 -9.03 -4.64 -2.42
CA PRO A 97 -8.45 -3.38 -1.92
C PRO A 97 -9.36 -2.16 -2.12
N HIS A 98 -10.16 -2.16 -3.19
CA HIS A 98 -11.16 -1.12 -3.43
C HIS A 98 -12.32 -1.22 -2.43
N THR A 99 -12.88 -2.43 -2.25
CA THR A 99 -13.95 -2.70 -1.28
C THR A 99 -13.53 -2.40 0.16
N MET A 100 -12.30 -2.76 0.54
CA MET A 100 -11.76 -2.46 1.86
C MET A 100 -11.65 -0.95 2.09
N ARG A 101 -11.13 -0.18 1.13
CA ARG A 101 -11.08 1.29 1.23
C ARG A 101 -12.46 1.90 1.34
N GLU A 102 -13.39 1.43 0.52
CA GLU A 102 -14.78 1.87 0.56
C GLU A 102 -15.40 1.65 1.95
N ILE A 103 -15.22 0.46 2.53
CA ILE A 103 -15.72 0.14 3.88
C ILE A 103 -15.07 1.03 4.95
N VAL A 104 -13.74 1.23 4.87
CA VAL A 104 -13.00 2.08 5.82
C VAL A 104 -13.44 3.54 5.72
N GLU A 105 -13.55 4.09 4.51
CA GLU A 105 -14.03 5.46 4.27
C GLU A 105 -15.47 5.64 4.73
N TRP A 106 -16.32 4.64 4.48
CA TRP A 106 -17.71 4.65 4.92
C TRP A 106 -17.82 4.60 6.46
N ALA A 107 -17.10 3.70 7.11
CA ALA A 107 -17.06 3.60 8.57
C ALA A 107 -16.54 4.90 9.21
N GLN A 108 -15.54 5.54 8.60
CA GLN A 108 -15.05 6.85 9.02
C GLN A 108 -16.15 7.91 8.90
N GLY A 109 -16.95 7.89 7.83
CA GLY A 109 -18.15 8.71 7.68
C GLY A 109 -19.20 8.47 8.77
N CYS A 110 -19.27 7.26 9.33
CA CYS A 110 -20.09 6.91 10.50
C CYS A 110 -19.47 7.32 11.85
N GLY A 111 -18.29 7.93 11.83
CA GLY A 111 -17.54 8.30 13.03
C GLY A 111 -16.79 7.14 13.68
N VAL A 112 -16.54 6.05 12.94
CA VAL A 112 -15.76 4.89 13.40
C VAL A 112 -14.46 4.80 12.61
N THR A 113 -13.32 4.91 13.29
CA THR A 113 -12.01 4.81 12.64
C THR A 113 -11.51 3.38 12.65
N ILE A 114 -11.59 2.70 11.51
CA ILE A 114 -10.93 1.41 11.29
C ILE A 114 -9.52 1.71 10.82
N LYS A 115 -8.50 1.42 11.65
CA LYS A 115 -7.10 1.62 11.26
C LYS A 115 -6.75 0.68 10.10
N PRO A 116 -6.34 1.18 8.92
CA PRO A 116 -5.90 0.31 7.83
C PRO A 116 -4.59 -0.38 8.22
N VAL A 117 -4.56 -1.71 8.09
CA VAL A 117 -3.38 -2.53 8.41
C VAL A 117 -2.33 -2.47 7.29
N ILE A 118 -2.71 -2.01 6.09
CA ILE A 118 -1.78 -1.96 4.97
C ILE A 118 -1.89 -0.61 4.25
N PRO A 119 -0.82 0.22 4.28
CA PRO A 119 -0.78 1.46 3.52
C PRO A 119 -1.06 1.19 2.04
N PRO A 120 -2.01 1.90 1.41
CA PRO A 120 -2.21 1.80 -0.03
C PRO A 120 -1.05 2.50 -0.76
N GLY A 121 -0.39 1.82 -1.70
CA GLY A 121 0.40 2.50 -2.74
C GLY A 121 1.87 2.10 -2.95
N GLY A 122 2.45 1.18 -2.18
CA GLY A 122 3.86 0.77 -2.34
C GLY A 122 4.12 -0.36 -3.34
N SER A 123 5.37 -0.46 -3.82
CA SER A 123 5.89 -1.67 -4.46
C SER A 123 6.01 -2.81 -3.42
N LEU A 124 6.06 -4.08 -3.86
CA LEU A 124 6.31 -5.19 -2.92
C LEU A 124 7.68 -5.05 -2.24
N SER A 125 8.69 -4.62 -2.99
CA SER A 125 10.04 -4.40 -2.45
C SER A 125 10.07 -3.32 -1.36
N GLN A 126 9.35 -2.21 -1.56
CA GLN A 126 9.25 -1.15 -0.56
C GLN A 126 8.54 -1.65 0.70
N MET A 127 7.42 -2.36 0.55
CA MET A 127 6.70 -2.98 1.66
C MET A 127 7.60 -3.96 2.44
N TRP A 128 8.35 -4.82 1.76
CA TRP A 128 9.27 -5.74 2.42
C TRP A 128 10.39 -4.99 3.17
N SER A 129 10.91 -3.91 2.59
CA SER A 129 11.98 -3.12 3.21
C SER A 129 11.49 -2.43 4.49
N GLU A 130 10.28 -1.89 4.46
CA GLU A 130 9.64 -1.25 5.62
C GLU A 130 9.38 -2.26 6.75
N LEU A 131 8.91 -3.46 6.43
CA LEU A 131 8.71 -4.54 7.41
C LEU A 131 10.02 -4.98 8.07
N ILE A 132 11.10 -5.09 7.29
CA ILE A 132 12.42 -5.43 7.82
C ILE A 132 12.91 -4.32 8.77
N ALA A 133 12.74 -3.05 8.39
CA ALA A 133 13.10 -1.92 9.23
C ALA A 133 12.30 -1.91 10.55
N ASN A 134 10.98 -2.13 10.49
CA ASN A 134 10.11 -2.19 11.67
C ASN A 134 10.49 -3.38 12.57
N ALA A 135 10.89 -4.51 12.00
CA ALA A 135 11.39 -5.66 12.76
C ALA A 135 12.69 -5.32 13.51
N SER A 136 13.64 -4.68 12.83
CA SER A 136 14.89 -4.23 13.44
C SER A 136 14.66 -3.18 14.54
N ALA A 137 13.61 -2.37 14.41
CA ALA A 137 13.21 -1.39 15.42
C ALA A 137 12.38 -1.99 16.58
N GLY A 138 12.06 -3.29 16.54
CA GLY A 138 11.23 -3.95 17.55
C GLY A 138 9.75 -3.54 17.51
N SER A 139 9.29 -2.90 16.44
CA SER A 139 7.93 -2.38 16.29
C SER A 139 7.08 -3.19 15.31
N LEU A 140 7.54 -4.38 14.89
CA LEU A 140 6.83 -5.22 13.95
C LEU A 140 5.61 -5.88 14.60
N THR A 141 4.45 -5.72 13.96
CA THR A 141 3.18 -6.28 14.44
C THR A 141 2.70 -7.47 13.60
N SER A 142 1.91 -8.35 14.20
CA SER A 142 1.26 -9.47 13.50
C SER A 142 0.38 -9.00 12.34
N ALA A 143 -0.26 -7.84 12.50
CA ALA A 143 -1.09 -7.19 11.50
C ALA A 143 -0.31 -6.89 10.21
N GLU A 144 0.86 -6.27 10.35
CA GLU A 144 1.73 -5.91 9.23
C GLU A 144 2.23 -7.15 8.50
N ILE A 145 2.59 -8.22 9.24
CA ILE A 145 3.00 -9.51 8.67
C ILE A 145 1.87 -10.12 7.85
N ALA A 146 0.67 -10.25 8.43
CA ALA A 146 -0.49 -10.83 7.76
C ALA A 146 -0.87 -10.03 6.50
N GLY A 147 -0.85 -8.70 6.62
CA GLY A 147 -1.11 -7.80 5.50
C GLY A 147 -0.10 -7.98 4.35
N ALA A 148 1.18 -8.10 4.67
CA ALA A 148 2.25 -8.28 3.70
C ALA A 148 2.16 -9.61 2.95
N LEU A 149 1.99 -10.71 3.68
CA LEU A 149 1.83 -12.04 3.12
C LEU A 149 0.61 -12.10 2.20
N GLN A 150 -0.51 -11.53 2.64
CA GLN A 150 -1.72 -11.48 1.84
C GLN A 150 -1.54 -10.64 0.56
N ARG A 151 -0.82 -9.51 0.65
CA ARG A 151 -0.51 -8.71 -0.54
C ARG A 151 0.38 -9.48 -1.51
N SER A 152 1.33 -10.29 -1.01
CA SER A 152 2.16 -11.17 -1.84
C SER A 152 1.33 -12.21 -2.58
N ILE A 153 0.39 -12.87 -1.88
CA ILE A 153 -0.55 -13.84 -2.48
C ILE A 153 -1.41 -13.17 -3.57
N ARG A 154 -2.00 -12.01 -3.28
CA ARG A 154 -2.86 -11.29 -4.23
C ARG A 154 -2.10 -10.87 -5.50
N ARG A 155 -0.82 -10.53 -5.38
CA ARG A 155 0.04 -10.19 -6.53
C ARG A 155 0.70 -11.42 -7.16
N LYS A 156 0.35 -12.64 -6.73
CA LYS A 156 0.92 -13.91 -7.19
C LYS A 156 2.46 -13.94 -7.10
N SER A 157 3.01 -13.24 -6.09
CA SER A 157 4.44 -13.21 -5.84
C SER A 157 4.78 -14.24 -4.76
N ALA A 158 5.56 -15.26 -5.14
CA ALA A 158 6.18 -16.18 -4.19
C ALA A 158 7.51 -15.64 -3.63
N ARG A 159 7.99 -14.48 -4.14
CA ARG A 159 9.28 -13.91 -3.74
C ARG A 159 9.14 -13.10 -2.45
N ILE A 160 9.48 -13.76 -1.34
CA ILE A 160 9.64 -13.15 -0.02
C ILE A 160 11.15 -13.02 0.25
N PRO A 161 11.68 -11.83 0.59
CA PRO A 161 13.10 -11.66 0.88
C PRO A 161 13.60 -12.53 2.04
N ILE A 162 14.82 -13.08 1.92
CA ILE A 162 15.43 -13.97 2.93
C ILE A 162 15.45 -13.33 4.32
N ALA A 163 15.77 -12.04 4.42
CA ALA A 163 15.77 -11.33 5.70
C ALA A 163 14.40 -11.41 6.41
N PHE A 164 13.30 -11.29 5.66
CA PHE A 164 11.96 -11.42 6.23
C PHE A 164 11.63 -12.88 6.61
N GLN A 165 12.10 -13.86 5.83
CA GLN A 165 11.95 -15.28 6.19
C GLN A 165 12.65 -15.60 7.52
N VAL A 166 13.86 -15.09 7.74
CA VAL A 166 14.59 -15.24 9.01
C VAL A 166 13.81 -14.62 10.16
N ILE A 167 13.22 -13.43 9.98
CA ILE A 167 12.36 -12.80 10.98
C ILE A 167 11.16 -13.69 11.33
N LEU A 168 10.47 -14.24 10.34
CA LEU A 168 9.33 -15.14 10.57
C LEU A 168 9.72 -16.38 11.38
N VAL A 169 10.85 -17.02 11.03
CA VAL A 169 11.35 -18.19 11.76
C VAL A 169 11.68 -17.82 13.21
N LYS A 170 12.35 -16.69 13.45
CA LYS A 170 12.64 -16.21 14.82
C LYS A 170 11.39 -15.99 15.64
N ILE A 171 10.36 -15.37 15.06
CA ILE A 171 9.08 -15.15 15.74
C ILE A 171 8.43 -16.49 16.10
N LEU A 172 8.40 -17.43 15.16
CA LEU A 172 7.83 -18.75 15.41
C LEU A 172 8.58 -19.46 16.55
N LEU A 173 9.90 -19.52 16.49
CA LEU A 173 10.71 -20.17 17.53
C LEU A 173 10.57 -19.51 18.90
N SER A 174 10.48 -18.17 18.96
CA SER A 174 10.29 -17.44 20.23
C SER A 174 8.88 -17.59 20.81
N SER A 175 7.92 -18.10 20.03
CA SER A 175 6.55 -18.35 20.48
C SER A 175 6.35 -19.78 21.03
N PHE A 176 7.34 -20.66 20.84
CA PHE A 176 7.32 -22.06 21.28
C PHE A 176 8.18 -22.32 22.53
N GLU A 177 8.86 -21.31 23.07
CA GLU A 177 9.48 -21.32 24.42
C GLU A 177 8.52 -20.75 25.47
#